data_AF-A0A7X1J2Y6-F1
#
_entry.id   AF-A0A7X1J2Y6-F1
#
_cell.length_a   1.000
_cell.length_b   1.000
_cell.length_c   1.000
_cell.angle_alpha   90.00
_cell.angle_beta   90.00
_cell.angle_gamma   90.00
#
_symmetry.space_group_name_H-M   'P 1'
#
loop_
_entity.id
_entity.type
_entity.pdbx_description
1 polymer ?
#
loop_
_entity_poly.entity_id
_entity_poly.type
_entity_poly.pdbx_seq_one_letter_code
_entity_poly.pdbx_strand_id
1 'polypeptide(L)' 'MSGHEFAPGRRSRKGRPQMTQEAQAIADELSRRAAQMWAEADGELSIREAVELAAFRMGVETSQTMTDPGGKS' A
#
# COMPACT_ATOMS: atom_id res chain seq x y z
N MET A 1 -39.83 15.67 1.79
CA MET A 1 -38.66 15.27 2.61
C MET A 1 -38.41 13.79 2.38
N SER A 2 -37.64 13.43 1.36
CA SER A 2 -37.30 12.03 1.05
C SER A 2 -35.99 11.68 1.76
N GLY A 3 -36.12 10.92 2.85
CA GLY A 3 -34.98 10.35 3.56
C GLY A 3 -34.29 9.31 2.68
N HIS A 4 -33.20 9.69 2.03
CA HIS A 4 -32.27 8.72 1.48
C HIS A 4 -31.48 8.12 2.64
N GLU A 5 -31.93 6.99 3.15
CA GLU A 5 -31.12 6.15 4.03
C GLU A 5 -29.88 5.70 3.25
N PHE A 6 -28.71 6.13 3.71
CA PHE A 6 -27.43 5.64 3.23
C PHE A 6 -27.26 4.20 3.74
N ALA A 7 -27.79 3.22 3.01
CA ALA A 7 -27.48 1.83 3.26
C ALA A 7 -26.01 1.60 2.84
N PRO A 8 -25.07 1.30 3.76
CA PRO A 8 -23.70 0.98 3.37
C PRO A 8 -23.78 -0.25 2.47
N GLY A 9 -23.54 -0.03 1.18
CA GLY A 9 -23.60 -1.09 0.18
C GLY A 9 -22.73 -2.24 0.66
N ARG A 10 -23.34 -3.42 0.83
CA ARG A 10 -22.63 -4.69 1.03
C ARG A 10 -21.90 -5.04 -0.28
N ARG A 11 -20.93 -4.21 -0.68
CA ARG A 11 -19.88 -4.64 -1.61
C ARG A 11 -19.13 -5.72 -0.85
N SER A 12 -19.57 -6.94 -1.12
CA SER A 12 -18.94 -8.14 -0.63
C SER A 12 -17.47 -8.01 -0.98
N ARG A 13 -16.58 -7.98 0.03
CA ARG A 13 -15.13 -8.10 -0.15
C ARG A 13 -14.77 -9.52 -0.63
N LYS A 14 -15.57 -10.11 -1.52
CA LYS A 14 -15.28 -11.37 -2.19
C LYS A 14 -14.13 -11.07 -3.15
N GLY A 15 -12.92 -11.35 -2.70
CA GLY A 15 -11.72 -11.19 -3.51
C GLY A 15 -10.53 -10.56 -2.79
N ARG A 16 -10.68 -10.01 -1.57
CA ARG A 16 -9.48 -9.66 -0.79
C ARG A 16 -8.96 -10.94 -0.15
N PRO A 17 -7.73 -11.39 -0.46
CA PRO A 17 -7.10 -12.46 0.29
C PRO A 17 -7.15 -12.08 1.77
N GLN A 18 -7.61 -12.99 2.63
CA GLN A 18 -7.47 -12.78 4.06
C GLN A 18 -5.97 -12.84 4.36
N MET A 19 -5.37 -11.68 4.61
CA MET A 19 -4.00 -11.62 5.11
C MET A 19 -3.97 -12.26 6.50
N THR A 20 -2.90 -12.99 6.79
CA THR A 20 -2.64 -13.45 8.15
C THR A 20 -2.46 -12.23 9.07
N GLN A 21 -2.68 -12.40 10.37
CA GLN A 21 -2.46 -11.31 11.33
C GLN A 21 -1.02 -10.79 11.28
N GLU A 22 -0.06 -11.70 11.07
CA GLU A 22 1.36 -11.36 10.88
C GLU A 22 1.58 -10.52 9.62
N ALA A 23 1.00 -10.90 8.48
CA ALA A 23 1.11 -10.13 7.25
C ALA A 23 0.45 -8.75 7.37
N GLN A 24 -0.66 -8.64 8.10
CA GLN A 24 -1.30 -7.36 8.38
C GLN A 24 -0.41 -6.47 9.26
N ALA A 25 0.19 -7.03 10.32
CA ALA A 25 1.09 -6.28 11.19
C ALA A 25 2.33 -5.75 10.44
N ILE A 26 2.89 -6.56 9.53
CA ILE A 26 3.99 -6.13 8.65
C ILE A 26 3.54 -4.99 7.74
N ALA A 27 2.35 -5.09 7.13
CA ALA A 27 1.82 -4.04 6.26
C ALA A 27 1.53 -2.73 7.01
N ASP A 28 1.04 -2.81 8.24
CA ASP A 28 0.78 -1.66 9.09
C ASP A 28 2.08 -0.95 9.49
N GLU A 29 3.10 -1.71 9.88
CA GLU A 29 4.42 -1.16 10.22
C GLU A 29 5.11 -0.54 8.99
N LEU A 30 5.01 -1.19 7.83
CA LEU A 30 5.50 -0.67 6.57
C LEU A 30 4.85 0.67 6.23
N SER A 31 3.52 0.73 6.33
CA SER A 31 2.74 1.94 6.04
C SER A 31 3.12 3.08 6.99
N ARG A 32 3.29 2.78 8.28
CA ARG A 32 3.71 3.76 9.29
C ARG A 32 5.09 4.35 8.96
N ARG A 33 6.07 3.50 8.67
CA ARG A 33 7.44 3.93 8.34
C ARG A 33 7.49 4.74 7.05
N ALA A 34 6.78 4.29 6.02
CA ALA A 34 6.70 5.02 4.75
C ALA A 34 6.07 6.40 4.93
N ALA A 35 4.98 6.51 5.70
CA ALA A 35 4.34 7.79 5.98
C ALA A 35 5.28 8.74 6.76
N GLN A 36 6.03 8.22 7.73
CA GLN A 36 7.03 9.00 8.45
C GLN A 36 8.14 9.51 7.52
N MET A 37 8.73 8.63 6.70
CA MET A 37 9.78 9.02 5.75
C MET A 37 9.28 10.04 4.73
N TRP A 38 8.06 9.86 4.24
CA TRP A 38 7.44 10.80 3.30
C TRP A 38 7.22 12.18 3.93
N ALA A 39 6.77 12.22 5.19
CA ALA A 39 6.60 13.47 5.92
C ALA A 39 7.95 14.16 6.24
N GLU A 40 8.99 13.38 6.56
CA GLU A 40 10.34 13.88 6.82
C GLU A 40 11.05 14.38 5.56
N ALA A 41 10.67 13.87 4.39
CA ALA A 41 11.28 14.22 3.11
C ALA A 41 10.79 15.55 2.52
N ASP A 42 9.75 16.18 3.06
CA ASP A 42 9.26 17.51 2.64
C ASP A 42 9.14 17.71 1.11
N GLY A 43 8.67 16.68 0.41
CA GLY A 43 8.49 16.69 -1.05
C GLY A 43 9.67 16.15 -1.87
N GLU A 44 10.80 15.81 -1.25
CA GLU A 44 11.96 15.19 -1.91
C GLU A 44 11.75 13.70 -2.24
N LEU A 45 10.77 13.05 -1.59
CA LEU A 45 10.41 11.66 -1.86
C LEU A 45 8.95 11.56 -2.30
N SER A 46 8.71 10.77 -3.33
CA SER A 46 7.36 10.28 -3.63
C SER A 46 6.92 9.23 -2.61
N ILE A 47 5.61 9.04 -2.47
CA ILE A 47 5.03 7.99 -1.60
C ILE A 47 5.56 6.61 -2.00
N ARG A 48 5.75 6.36 -3.30
CA ARG A 48 6.29 5.09 -3.79
C ARG A 48 7.71 4.86 -3.30
N GLU A 49 8.59 5.85 -3.42
CA GLU A 49 9.98 5.76 -2.97
C GLU A 49 10.06 5.61 -1.45
N ALA A 50 9.20 6.29 -0.70
CA ALA A 50 9.12 6.15 0.75
C ALA A 50 8.70 4.71 1.16
N VAL A 51 7.76 4.08 0.44
CA VAL A 51 7.37 2.68 0.67
C VAL A 51 8.51 1.72 0.32
N GLU A 52 9.18 1.92 -0.82
CA GLU A 52 10.32 1.10 -1.24
C GLU A 52 11.47 1.18 -0.22
N LEU A 53 11.80 2.39 0.26
CA LEU A 53 12.81 2.62 1.27
C LEU A 53 12.43 1.99 2.63
N ALA A 54 11.16 2.13 3.03
CA ALA A 54 10.66 1.51 4.26
C ALA A 54 10.73 -0.02 4.20
N ALA A 55 10.35 -0.62 3.06
CA ALA A 55 10.43 -2.06 2.87
C ALA A 55 11.87 -2.56 2.88
N PHE A 56 12.78 -1.87 2.19
CA PHE A 56 14.21 -2.16 2.22
C PHE A 56 14.76 -2.14 3.66
N ARG A 57 14.43 -1.11 4.45
CA ARG A 57 14.85 -1.01 5.86
C ARG A 57 14.22 -2.07 6.77
N MET A 58 13.08 -2.64 6.38
CA MET A 58 12.43 -3.73 7.11
C MET A 58 12.95 -5.13 6.69
N GLY A 59 13.78 -5.22 5.65
CA GLY A 59 14.18 -6.51 5.07
C GLY A 59 13.02 -7.24 4.39
N VAL A 60 11.97 -6.52 4.01
CA VAL A 60 10.80 -7.07 3.32
C VAL A 60 11.04 -6.90 1.82
N GLU A 61 11.06 -8.00 1.08
CA GLU A 61 11.08 -7.93 -0.38
C GLU A 61 9.81 -7.26 -0.88
N THR A 62 9.94 -6.06 -1.43
CA THR A 62 8.90 -5.53 -2.31
C THR A 62 9.02 -6.30 -3.62
N SER A 63 7.95 -6.96 -4.05
CA SER A 63 7.90 -7.52 -5.38
C SER A 63 8.15 -6.37 -6.35
N GLN A 64 9.37 -6.32 -6.89
CA GLN A 64 9.67 -5.45 -8.01
C GLN A 64 8.70 -5.88 -9.11
N THR A 65 7.70 -5.06 -9.37
CA THR A 65 6.99 -5.13 -10.63
C THR A 65 8.02 -4.67 -11.65
N MET A 66 8.80 -5.64 -12.11
CA MET A 66 9.65 -5.53 -13.28
C MET A 66 8.69 -5.10 -14.39
N THR A 67 8.61 -3.79 -14.60
CA THR A 67 7.94 -3.22 -15.75
C THR A 67 8.89 -3.57 -16.86
N ASP A 68 8.69 -4.73 -17.49
CA ASP A 68 9.29 -5.08 -18.75
C ASP A 68 9.00 -3.89 -19.69
N PRO A 69 9.98 -3.05 -20.04
CA PRO A 69 9.75 -2.04 -21.04
C PRO A 69 9.71 -2.84 -22.34
N GLY A 70 8.50 -3.22 -22.75
CA GLY A 70 8.22 -4.06 -23.90
C GLY A 70 9.16 -3.77 -25.05
N GLY A 71 10.22 -4.57 -25.12
CA GLY A 71 11.16 -4.61 -26.22
C GLY A 71 10.61 -5.59 -27.23
N LYS A 72 10.24 -5.06 -28.40
CA LYS A 72 10.11 -5.68 -29.74
C LYS A 72 9.10 -4.84 -30.52
N SER A 73 9.34 -4.38 -31.74
CA SER A 73 10.46 -4.44 -32.67
C SER A 73 10.20 -3.35 -33.72
#